data_AF-D2JTC1-F1
#
_entry.id   AF-D2JTC1-F1
#
_cell.length_a   1.000
_cell.length_b   1.000
_cell.length_c   1.000
_cell.angle_alpha   90.00
_cell.angle_beta   90.00
_cell.angle_gamma   90.00
#
_symmetry.space_group_name_H-M   'P 1'
#
loop_
_entity.id
_entity.type
_entity.pdbx_description
1 polymer ?
#
loop_
_entity_poly.entity_id
_entity_poly.type
_entity_poly.pdbx_seq_one_letter_code
_entity_poly.pdbx_strand_id
1 'polypeptide(L)' 'EVTFGNEVVNYERPRPTSGIHRFVFVLFRQQCRQRVYAPGWRQNFNTREFAELYNLGSPVAAVFFNCQRESGSGGRTFR' A
#
# COMPACT_ATOMS: atom_id res chain seq x y z
N GLU A 1 2.32 -9.04 -13.78
CA GLU A 1 3.52 -8.30 -14.23
C GLU A 1 3.15 -6.84 -14.48
N VAL A 2 4.10 -5.94 -14.28
CA VAL A 2 3.93 -4.51 -14.60
C VAL A 2 4.05 -4.32 -16.11
N THR A 3 3.06 -3.70 -16.73
CA THR A 3 2.95 -3.60 -18.19
C THR A 3 3.51 -2.28 -18.76
N PHE A 4 3.39 -1.17 -18.03
CA PHE A 4 3.77 0.17 -18.52
C PHE A 4 4.61 1.01 -17.52
N GLY A 5 4.70 0.59 -16.26
CA GLY A 5 5.41 1.30 -15.20
C GLY A 5 6.80 0.71 -14.90
N ASN A 6 7.53 1.37 -14.00
CA ASN A 6 8.73 0.81 -13.39
C ASN A 6 8.39 0.25 -12.01
N GLU A 7 8.52 -1.06 -11.81
CA GLU A 7 8.33 -1.69 -10.50
C GLU A 7 9.56 -1.43 -9.62
N VAL A 8 9.47 -0.46 -8.71
CA VAL A 8 10.57 -0.15 -7.78
C VAL A 8 10.57 -1.02 -6.53
N VAL A 9 9.41 -1.59 -6.18
CA VAL A 9 9.23 -2.53 -5.08
C VAL A 9 8.22 -3.58 -5.54
N ASN A 10 8.62 -4.85 -5.51
CA ASN A 10 7.78 -5.94 -5.98
C ASN A 10 6.43 -6.00 -5.24
N TYR A 11 5.33 -6.33 -5.94
CA TYR A 11 4.05 -6.56 -5.27
C TYR A 11 4.10 -7.80 -4.37
N GLU A 12 3.85 -7.61 -3.08
CA GLU A 12 3.72 -8.70 -2.10
C GLU A 12 2.25 -8.87 -1.70
N ARG A 13 1.71 -10.08 -1.95
CA ARG A 13 0.31 -10.37 -1.65
C ARG A 13 0.02 -10.25 -0.13
N PRO A 14 -1.08 -9.58 0.27
CA PRO A 14 -1.55 -9.51 1.65
C PRO A 14 -1.69 -10.88 2.31
N ARG A 15 -1.13 -11.06 3.51
CA ARG A 15 -1.31 -12.26 4.34
C ARG A 15 -1.52 -11.88 5.82
N PRO A 16 -2.62 -11.20 6.16
CA PRO A 16 -2.89 -10.82 7.54
C PRO A 16 -3.05 -12.06 8.43
N THR A 17 -2.42 -12.03 9.61
CA THR A 17 -2.47 -13.13 10.58
C THR A 17 -3.50 -12.91 11.68
N SER A 18 -3.86 -11.66 11.97
CA SER A 18 -4.80 -11.27 13.02
C SER A 18 -5.59 -10.02 12.64
N GLY A 19 -6.89 -10.03 12.93
CA GLY A 19 -7.79 -8.91 12.70
C GLY A 19 -8.08 -8.62 11.22
N ILE A 20 -8.83 -7.53 11.01
CA ILE A 20 -9.18 -7.00 9.69
C ILE A 20 -8.22 -5.87 9.34
N HIS A 21 -7.46 -6.05 8.27
CA HIS A 21 -6.46 -5.11 7.78
C HIS A 21 -7.01 -4.30 6.61
N ARG A 22 -6.69 -3.01 6.57
CA ARG A 22 -6.99 -2.13 5.43
C ARG A 22 -5.77 -2.08 4.52
N PHE A 23 -5.94 -2.54 3.28
CA PHE A 23 -4.92 -2.39 2.24
C PHE A 23 -5.34 -1.26 1.32
N VAL A 24 -4.46 -0.28 1.15
CA VAL A 24 -4.76 0.98 0.47
C VAL A 24 -3.91 1.09 -0.79
N PHE A 25 -4.56 1.30 -1.93
CA PHE A 25 -3.90 1.75 -3.15
C PHE A 25 -4.05 3.26 -3.25
N VAL A 26 -2.93 3.96 -3.43
CA VAL A 26 -2.89 5.42 -3.56
C VAL A 26 -2.16 5.78 -4.84
N LEU A 27 -2.76 6.65 -5.65
CA LEU A 27 -2.16 7.14 -6.89
C LEU A 27 -1.76 8.60 -6.72
N PHE A 28 -0.52 8.91 -7.09
CA PHE A 28 0.03 10.26 -7.09
C PHE A 28 0.43 10.68 -8.50
N ARG A 29 0.28 11.97 -8.81
CA ARG A 29 0.77 12.54 -10.07
C ARG A 29 2.23 12.94 -9.93
N GLN A 30 3.13 12.26 -10.64
CA GLN A 30 4.53 12.68 -10.72
C GLN A 30 4.67 13.91 -11.63
N GLN A 31 5.46 14.90 -11.19
CA GLN A 31 5.75 16.09 -12.01
C GLN A 31 6.75 15.79 -13.15
N CYS A 32 7.63 14.81 -12.95
CA CYS A 32 8.57 14.32 -13.96
C CYS A 32 8.83 12.82 -13.79
N ARG A 33 9.28 12.16 -14.87
CA ARG A 33 9.62 10.73 -14.85
C ARG A 33 10.90 10.48 -14.05
N GLN A 34 11.04 9.26 -13.52
CA GLN A 34 12.27 8.73 -12.90
C GLN A 34 12.81 9.50 -11.67
N ARG A 35 11.96 10.25 -10.96
CA ARG A 35 12.36 11.01 -9.75
C ARG A 35 12.01 10.33 -8.42
N VAL A 36 11.33 9.20 -8.45
CA VAL A 36 10.82 8.51 -7.26
C VAL A 36 11.57 7.20 -7.09
N TYR A 37 12.17 6.99 -5.92
CA TYR A 37 12.93 5.79 -5.59
C TYR A 37 12.23 4.96 -4.52
N ALA A 38 12.56 3.67 -4.48
CA ALA A 38 12.07 2.74 -3.48
C ALA A 38 12.51 3.15 -2.06
N PRO A 39 11.67 2.94 -1.03
CA PRO A 39 12.13 2.98 0.34
C PRO A 39 13.13 1.84 0.61
N GLY A 40 14.05 2.05 1.56
CA GLY A 40 15.01 1.01 1.94
C GLY A 40 14.39 -0.21 2.62
N TRP A 41 13.18 -0.09 3.16
CA TRP A 41 12.45 -1.14 3.86
C TRP A 41 10.93 -0.91 3.77
N ARG A 42 10.14 -1.99 3.95
CA ARG A 42 8.66 -1.93 3.83
C ARG A 42 7.96 -1.53 5.14
N GLN A 43 8.49 -1.98 6.27
CA GLN A 43 7.91 -1.73 7.59
C GLN A 43 7.95 -0.24 7.93
N ASN A 44 6.96 0.25 8.67
CA ASN A 44 6.93 1.66 9.11
C ASN A 44 6.98 2.68 7.95
N PHE A 45 6.56 2.30 6.74
CA PHE A 45 6.44 3.22 5.62
C PHE A 45 5.31 4.24 5.88
N ASN A 46 5.60 5.52 5.66
CA ASN A 46 4.62 6.61 5.79
C ASN A 46 4.34 7.24 4.41
N THR A 47 3.12 7.06 3.92
CA THR A 47 2.69 7.58 2.61
C THR A 47 2.70 9.10 2.54
N ARG A 48 2.47 9.81 3.65
CA ARG A 48 2.46 11.30 3.66
C ARG A 48 3.88 11.84 3.54
N GLU A 49 4.79 11.34 4.35
CA GLU A 49 6.22 11.72 4.27
C GLU A 49 6.81 11.40 2.89
N PHE A 50 6.42 10.27 2.30
CA PHE A 50 6.83 9.91 0.94
C PHE A 50 6.32 10.91 -0.12
N ALA A 51 5.06 11.35 0.01
CA ALA A 51 4.49 12.32 -0.90
C ALA A 51 5.16 13.70 -0.78
N GLU A 52 5.51 14.11 0.43
CA GLU A 52 6.25 15.34 0.72
C GLU A 52 7.68 15.27 0.16
N LEU A 53 8.42 14.20 0.45
CA LEU A 53 9.80 13.98 0.01
C LEU A 53 9.94 14.10 -1.52
N TYR A 54 8.98 13.54 -2.26
CA TYR A 54 8.99 13.53 -3.73
C TYR A 54 8.15 14.62 -4.39
N ASN A 55 7.63 15.58 -3.63
CA ASN A 55 6.79 16.68 -4.12
C ASN A 55 5.60 16.19 -4.95
N LEU A 56 4.96 15.12 -4.50
CA LEU A 56 3.84 14.47 -5.18
C LEU A 56 2.50 15.19 -4.93
N GLY A 57 2.44 16.02 -3.88
CA GLY A 57 1.22 16.72 -3.48
C GLY A 57 0.15 15.77 -2.94
N SER A 58 -1.12 16.15 -3.14
CA SER A 58 -2.26 15.32 -2.71
C SER A 58 -2.47 14.13 -3.66
N PRO A 59 -2.95 12.99 -3.15
CA PRO A 59 -3.29 11.85 -3.99
C PRO A 59 -4.40 12.21 -4.99
N VAL A 60 -4.28 11.76 -6.23
CA VAL A 60 -5.30 11.99 -7.28
C VAL A 60 -6.40 10.93 -7.25
N ALA A 61 -6.10 9.76 -6.69
CA ALA A 61 -7.07 8.71 -6.43
C ALA A 61 -6.60 7.85 -5.25
N ALA A 62 -7.54 7.29 -4.50
CA ALA A 62 -7.27 6.31 -3.47
C ALA A 62 -8.44 5.32 -3.37
N VAL A 63 -8.12 4.05 -3.17
CA VAL A 63 -9.11 3.01 -2.88
C VAL A 63 -8.53 2.10 -1.81
N PHE A 64 -9.39 1.53 -0.96
CA PHE A 64 -8.97 0.53 0.01
C PHE A 64 -9.92 -0.65 0.00
N PHE A 65 -9.40 -1.79 0.45
CA PHE A 65 -10.20 -2.97 0.74
C PHE A 65 -9.80 -3.54 2.09
N ASN A 66 -10.74 -4.26 2.70
CA ASN A 66 -10.51 -4.99 3.93
C ASN A 66 -10.04 -6.42 3.58
N CYS A 67 -9.05 -6.91 4.32
CA CYS A 67 -8.54 -8.27 4.18
C CYS A 67 -8.30 -8.85 5.57
N GLN A 68 -8.65 -10.13 5.73
CA GLN A 68 -8.40 -10.90 6.95
C GLN A 68 -7.94 -12.30 6.58
N ARG A 69 -7.44 -13.05 7.56
CA ARG A 69 -7.11 -14.46 7.38
C ARG A 69 -8.36 -15.22 6.92
N GLU A 70 -8.19 -16.17 5.99
CA GLU A 70 -9.30 -16.92 5.38
C GLU A 70 -10.17 -17.65 6.41
N SER A 71 -9.54 -18.25 7.44
CA SER A 71 -10.23 -18.87 8.57
C SER A 71 -10.95 -17.87 9.49
N GLY A 72 -11.02 -16.61 9.11
CA GLY A 72 -11.50 -15.51 9.93
C GLY A 72 -10.51 -15.10 11.03
N SER A 73 -10.87 -14.01 11.70
CA SER A 73 -10.09 -13.40 12.78
C SER A 73 -10.36 -14.01 14.16
N GLY A 74 -11.07 -15.15 14.23
CA GLY A 74 -11.27 -15.90 15.47
C GLY A 74 -12.02 -15.14 16.57
N GLY A 75 -13.14 -14.48 16.22
CA GLY A 75 -14.05 -13.94 17.23
C GLY A 75 -14.76 -15.05 18.00
N ARG A 76 -15.09 -14.81 19.28
CA ARG A 76 -15.91 -15.71 20.09
C ARG A 76 -17.22 -15.99 19.36
N THR A 77 -17.40 -17.21 18.87
CA THR A 77 -18.69 -17.68 18.38
C THR A 77 -19.53 -17.98 19.60
N PHE A 78 -20.52 -17.14 19.92
CA PHE A 78 -21.56 -17.53 20.85
C PHE A 78 -22.36 -18.64 20.16
N ARG A 79 -22.12 -19.88 20.58
CA ARG A 79 -23.05 -20.98 20.33
C ARG A 79 -24.15 -20.92 21.39
#